data_AF-A0A2A5LYF4-F1
#
_entry.id   AF-A0A2A5LYF4-F1
#
_cell.length_a   1.000
_cell.length_b   1.000
_cell.length_c   1.000
_cell.angle_alpha   90.00
_cell.angle_beta   90.00
_cell.angle_gamma   90.00
#
_symmetry.space_group_name_H-M   'P 1'
#
loop_
_entity.id
_entity.type
_entity.pdbx_description
1 polymer ?
#
loop_
_entity_poly.entity_id
_entity_poly.type
_entity_poly.pdbx_seq_one_letter_code
_entity_poly.pdbx_strand_id
1 'polypeptide(L)'
;MYRLLVIMMSAALVGGCGSLNTSDVLSRTGDALSKIGQRAPDAGVDQEITSLFDQPYIDPLTEYLQQYADDPARSDQLGQVWAERERRCASVSRRYNAGEITETGLALYRRGYSLSCPQDVAAYEARLETRLQAKKAARQPASEPLSDDDELHNGELAEPGRKTAGMHMHSAEEAPNVAVSGQLNDCYLLTRIRNFSDALKACRGPAEDGVAGAQASMAQIQNALGDYGSAYRWALQAGNESGQAAYLLGEMHAQGVGVAQDKSAAAKWFRKSSALGYAQAESALRNLVAASAGANAN
;
A
#
# COMPACT_ATOMS: atom_id res chain seq x y z
N MET A 1 14.82 69.67 -22.39
CA MET A 1 15.20 71.01 -21.88
C MET A 1 15.80 70.82 -20.49
N TYR A 2 17.05 71.28 -20.28
CA TYR A 2 17.78 71.61 -19.02
C TYR A 2 17.80 70.61 -17.83
N ARG A 3 18.93 69.97 -17.47
CA ARG A 3 20.17 70.44 -16.77
C ARG A 3 20.02 70.55 -15.22
N LEU A 4 20.86 69.78 -14.51
CA LEU A 4 21.71 70.09 -13.33
C LEU A 4 21.30 71.22 -12.35
N LEU A 5 21.32 70.92 -11.03
CA LEU A 5 21.78 71.76 -9.86
C LEU A 5 21.21 71.15 -8.56
N VAL A 6 21.96 70.45 -7.68
CA VAL A 6 22.83 70.90 -6.56
C VAL A 6 22.29 72.10 -5.77
N ILE A 7 22.03 71.93 -4.46
CA ILE A 7 22.65 72.66 -3.31
C ILE A 7 21.84 72.46 -2.01
N MET A 8 22.62 72.21 -0.95
CA MET A 8 22.38 72.25 0.50
C MET A 8 21.22 73.10 1.04
N MET A 9 20.58 72.62 2.11
CA MET A 9 20.49 73.41 3.35
C MET A 9 20.14 72.55 4.57
N SER A 10 21.11 72.43 5.49
CA SER A 10 20.88 72.08 6.88
C SER A 10 20.32 73.32 7.60
N ALA A 11 19.17 73.19 8.25
CA ALA A 11 18.73 74.14 9.26
C ALA A 11 17.95 73.38 10.33
N ALA A 12 18.51 73.42 11.54
CA ALA A 12 18.07 72.71 12.72
C ALA A 12 16.71 73.23 13.22
N LEU A 13 15.85 72.31 13.66
CA LEU A 13 14.93 72.56 14.75
C LEU A 13 15.38 71.71 15.93
N VAL A 14 16.21 72.33 16.77
CA VAL A 14 16.34 71.97 18.18
C VAL A 14 15.04 72.41 18.84
N GLY A 15 14.31 71.47 19.44
CA GLY A 15 13.11 71.80 20.20
C GLY A 15 12.37 70.55 20.65
N GLY A 16 12.82 69.97 21.76
CA GLY A 16 12.00 69.02 22.52
C GLY A 16 12.66 67.68 22.82
N CYS A 17 13.82 67.67 23.47
CA CYS A 17 14.20 66.53 24.32
C CYS A 17 13.31 66.55 25.58
N GLY A 18 12.03 66.29 25.39
CA GLY A 18 11.11 65.93 26.47
C GLY A 18 11.24 64.43 26.69
N SER A 19 12.07 64.04 27.65
CA SER A 19 12.00 62.74 28.34
C SER A 19 11.65 61.55 27.44
N LEU A 20 12.48 61.26 26.42
CA LEU A 20 12.50 59.92 25.85
C LEU A 20 13.27 59.06 26.83
N ASN A 21 12.52 58.48 27.77
CA ASN A 21 13.02 57.49 28.70
C ASN A 21 13.69 56.40 27.86
N THR A 22 14.99 56.18 28.02
CA THR A 22 15.72 55.14 27.29
C THR A 22 15.13 53.75 27.55
N SER A 23 14.41 53.59 28.65
CA SER A 23 13.59 52.42 28.95
C SER A 23 12.43 52.20 27.97
N ASP A 24 11.81 53.25 27.42
CA ASP A 24 10.69 53.13 26.46
C ASP A 24 11.15 52.78 25.04
N VAL A 25 12.35 53.22 24.68
CA VAL A 25 12.97 52.82 23.40
C VAL A 25 13.46 51.38 23.50
N LEU A 26 14.12 51.01 24.60
CA LEU A 26 14.54 49.62 24.84
C LEU A 26 13.35 48.67 24.99
N SER A 27 12.25 49.07 25.64
CA SER A 27 11.06 48.23 25.79
C SER A 27 10.36 48.02 24.44
N ARG A 28 10.23 49.06 23.61
CA ARG A 28 9.64 48.93 22.26
C ARG A 28 10.50 48.10 21.32
N THR A 29 11.83 48.23 21.38
CA THR A 29 12.72 47.32 20.63
C THR A 29 12.72 45.92 21.21
N GLY A 30 12.57 45.76 22.52
CA GLY A 30 12.44 44.48 23.22
C GLY A 30 11.15 43.74 22.86
N ASP A 31 10.03 44.44 22.78
CA ASP A 31 8.73 43.91 22.33
C ASP A 31 8.74 43.56 20.84
N ALA A 32 9.41 44.38 20.00
CA ALA A 32 9.58 44.08 18.59
C ALA A 32 10.51 42.88 18.35
N LEU A 33 11.60 42.75 19.12
CA LEU A 33 12.50 41.59 19.09
C LEU A 33 11.87 40.33 19.70
N SER A 34 11.04 40.49 20.74
CA SER A 34 10.19 39.43 21.31
C SER A 34 9.24 38.86 20.24
N LYS A 35 8.63 39.72 19.43
CA LYS A 35 7.75 39.32 18.31
C LYS A 35 8.50 38.69 17.13
N ILE A 36 9.76 39.04 16.90
CA ILE A 36 10.59 38.42 15.85
C ILE A 36 11.08 37.02 16.27
N GLY A 37 11.21 36.77 17.59
CA GLY A 37 11.48 35.42 18.16
C GLY A 37 10.23 34.54 18.29
N GLN A 38 9.03 35.12 18.25
CA GLN A 38 7.75 34.41 18.20
C GLN A 38 7.35 34.16 16.75
N ARG A 39 8.15 33.39 16.00
CA ARG A 39 7.56 32.68 14.87
C ARG A 39 6.59 31.67 15.48
N ALA A 40 5.30 31.94 15.32
CA ALA A 40 4.19 31.11 15.79
C ALA A 40 4.56 29.61 15.60
N PRO A 41 4.88 28.86 16.68
CA PRO A 41 5.29 27.46 16.57
C PRO A 41 4.28 26.62 15.77
N ASP A 42 3.02 27.04 15.84
CA ASP A 42 1.83 26.62 15.14
C ASP A 42 1.91 26.75 13.60
N ALA A 43 2.50 27.81 13.03
CA ALA A 43 2.50 28.00 11.57
C ALA A 43 3.30 26.93 10.79
N GLY A 44 4.34 26.37 11.42
CA GLY A 44 5.12 25.26 10.84
C GLY A 44 4.40 23.92 10.96
N VAL A 45 3.71 23.71 12.09
CA VAL A 45 2.91 22.51 12.34
C VAL A 45 1.68 22.48 11.45
N ASP A 46 1.00 23.60 11.23
CA ASP A 46 -0.20 23.64 10.37
C ASP A 46 0.14 23.29 8.91
N GLN A 47 1.31 23.71 8.42
CA GLN A 47 1.78 23.34 7.09
C GLN A 47 2.16 21.85 6.99
N GLU A 48 2.74 21.30 8.05
CA GLU A 48 3.03 19.87 8.19
C GLU A 48 1.72 19.04 8.14
N ILE A 49 0.70 19.44 8.92
CA ILE A 49 -0.62 18.79 8.93
C ILE A 49 -1.33 18.88 7.58
N THR A 50 -1.27 20.05 6.94
CA THR A 50 -1.85 20.23 5.59
C THR A 50 -1.23 19.24 4.60
N SER A 51 0.11 19.16 4.59
CA SER A 51 0.86 18.23 3.73
C SER A 51 0.57 16.76 4.05
N LEU A 52 0.26 16.46 5.32
CA LEU A 52 -0.14 15.14 5.77
C LEU A 52 -1.54 14.77 5.24
N PHE A 53 -2.48 15.71 5.21
CA PHE A 53 -3.86 15.49 4.75
C PHE A 53 -3.98 15.42 3.22
N ASP A 54 -3.11 16.10 2.49
CA ASP A 54 -3.06 16.04 1.02
C ASP A 54 -2.69 14.65 0.48
N GLN A 55 -2.10 13.78 1.31
CA GLN A 55 -1.82 12.41 0.94
C GLN A 55 -3.10 11.57 0.97
N PRO A 56 -3.27 10.56 0.09
CA PRO A 56 -4.46 9.71 0.07
C PRO A 56 -4.42 8.54 1.07
N TYR A 57 -3.29 8.33 1.76
CA TYR A 57 -3.02 7.15 2.58
C TYR A 57 -3.45 7.35 4.04
N ILE A 58 -3.71 6.25 4.76
CA ILE A 58 -4.07 6.29 6.18
C ILE A 58 -2.83 6.09 7.06
N ASP A 59 -1.87 5.27 6.61
CA ASP A 59 -0.67 4.93 7.38
C ASP A 59 0.15 6.14 7.84
N PRO A 60 0.39 7.18 7.00
CA PRO A 60 1.09 8.38 7.46
C PRO A 60 0.37 9.10 8.63
N LEU A 61 -0.97 9.08 8.67
CA LEU A 61 -1.75 9.65 9.78
C LEU A 61 -1.53 8.86 11.06
N THR A 62 -1.47 7.53 10.93
CA THR A 62 -1.23 6.61 12.06
C THR A 62 0.18 6.78 12.61
N GLU A 63 1.18 6.83 11.74
CA GLU A 63 2.58 7.05 12.11
C GLU A 63 2.78 8.42 12.76
N TYR A 64 2.14 9.47 12.24
CA TYR A 64 2.16 10.80 12.83
C TYR A 64 1.62 10.80 14.26
N LEU A 65 0.46 10.17 14.48
CA LEU A 65 -0.14 10.06 15.81
C LEU A 65 0.74 9.26 16.79
N GLN A 66 1.43 8.22 16.31
CA GLN A 66 2.35 7.44 17.14
C GLN A 66 3.62 8.23 17.48
N GLN A 67 4.18 8.94 16.50
CA GLN A 67 5.41 9.72 16.67
C GLN A 67 5.25 10.84 17.70
N TYR A 68 4.08 11.49 17.73
CA TYR A 68 3.83 12.67 18.55
C TYR A 68 2.85 12.42 19.71
N ALA A 69 2.57 11.15 20.05
CA ALA A 69 1.56 10.78 21.05
C ALA A 69 1.74 11.46 22.42
N ASP A 70 3.00 11.70 22.81
CA ASP A 70 3.37 12.26 24.11
C ASP A 70 3.70 13.76 24.05
N ASP A 71 3.40 14.45 22.94
CA ASP A 71 3.66 15.89 22.77
C ASP A 71 2.43 16.73 23.16
N PRO A 72 2.37 17.31 24.38
CA PRO A 72 1.22 18.11 24.82
C PRO A 72 1.07 19.41 24.02
N ALA A 73 2.14 19.89 23.37
CA ALA A 73 2.08 21.11 22.55
C ALA A 73 1.31 20.89 21.24
N ARG A 74 1.07 19.62 20.84
CA ARG A 74 0.37 19.25 19.60
C ARG A 74 -1.02 18.68 19.82
N SER A 75 -1.56 18.74 21.05
CA SER A 75 -2.84 18.10 21.39
C SER A 75 -3.98 18.43 20.41
N ASP A 76 -4.11 19.70 20.01
CA ASP A 76 -5.16 20.13 19.09
C ASP A 76 -4.97 19.56 17.68
N GLN A 77 -3.73 19.54 17.19
CA GLN A 77 -3.39 18.98 15.88
C GLN A 77 -3.51 17.46 15.86
N LEU A 78 -3.12 16.78 16.93
CA LEU A 78 -3.32 15.33 17.08
C LEU A 78 -4.81 14.99 17.04
N GLY A 79 -5.67 15.81 17.64
CA GLY A 79 -7.12 15.69 17.52
C GLY A 79 -7.61 15.75 16.07
N GLN A 80 -7.07 16.68 15.27
CA GLN A 80 -7.42 16.80 13.85
C GLN A 80 -6.94 15.59 13.03
N VAL A 81 -5.70 15.14 13.23
CA VAL A 81 -5.13 13.98 12.52
C VAL A 81 -5.87 12.70 12.88
N TRP A 82 -6.22 12.53 14.16
CA TRP A 82 -7.02 11.42 14.62
C TRP A 82 -8.40 11.41 13.93
N ALA A 83 -9.08 12.56 13.89
CA ALA A 83 -10.39 12.66 13.22
C ALA A 83 -10.31 12.36 11.71
N GLU A 84 -9.24 12.78 11.03
CA GLU A 84 -8.98 12.44 9.63
C GLU A 84 -8.78 10.93 9.45
N ARG A 85 -7.93 10.32 10.27
CA ARG A 85 -7.66 8.88 10.25
C ARG A 85 -8.96 8.08 10.42
N GLU A 86 -9.74 8.40 11.44
CA GLU A 86 -11.02 7.71 11.72
C GLU A 86 -12.02 7.87 10.58
N ARG A 87 -12.11 9.05 9.95
CA ARG A 87 -12.99 9.24 8.79
C ARG A 87 -12.59 8.36 7.62
N ARG A 88 -11.30 8.23 7.35
CA ARG A 88 -10.77 7.37 6.28
C ARG A 88 -10.97 5.89 6.61
N CYS A 89 -10.69 5.48 7.84
CA CYS A 89 -10.96 4.13 8.33
C CYS A 89 -12.45 3.76 8.22
N ALA A 90 -13.35 4.65 8.61
CA ALA A 90 -14.79 4.44 8.43
C ALA A 90 -15.19 4.24 6.95
N SER A 91 -14.55 4.95 6.01
CA SER A 91 -14.77 4.76 4.57
C SER A 91 -14.30 3.40 4.09
N VAL A 92 -13.12 2.94 4.54
CA VAL A 92 -12.61 1.58 4.29
C VAL A 92 -13.58 0.54 4.85
N SER A 93 -14.00 0.71 6.11
CA SER A 93 -14.91 -0.18 6.82
C SER A 93 -16.24 -0.35 6.09
N ARG A 94 -16.84 0.74 5.61
CA ARG A 94 -18.06 0.67 4.79
C ARG A 94 -17.89 -0.20 3.55
N ARG A 95 -16.74 -0.13 2.86
CA ARG A 95 -16.46 -0.95 1.68
C ARG A 95 -16.35 -2.44 2.03
N TYR A 96 -15.63 -2.77 3.10
CA TYR A 96 -15.51 -4.16 3.56
C TYR A 96 -16.85 -4.73 4.06
N ASN A 97 -17.69 -3.90 4.65
CA ASN A 97 -18.99 -4.32 5.19
C ASN A 97 -20.15 -4.29 4.17
N ALA A 98 -19.92 -3.78 2.96
CA ALA A 98 -20.96 -3.74 1.91
C ALA A 98 -21.24 -5.13 1.29
N GLY A 99 -20.31 -6.07 1.45
CA GLY A 99 -20.40 -7.42 0.90
C GLY A 99 -20.55 -8.51 1.95
N GLU A 100 -20.44 -9.77 1.53
CA GLU A 100 -20.42 -10.90 2.45
C GLU A 100 -19.16 -10.88 3.34
N ILE A 101 -19.37 -11.08 4.64
CA ILE A 101 -18.28 -11.22 5.61
C ILE A 101 -17.65 -12.60 5.46
N THR A 102 -16.35 -12.63 5.13
CA THR A 102 -15.60 -13.85 4.80
C THR A 102 -14.21 -13.84 5.44
N GLU A 103 -13.63 -15.02 5.64
CA GLU A 103 -12.24 -15.18 6.11
C GLU A 103 -11.24 -14.50 5.15
N THR A 104 -11.45 -14.63 3.84
CA THR A 104 -10.65 -13.92 2.83
C THR A 104 -10.77 -12.41 2.96
N GLY A 105 -11.97 -11.89 3.20
CA GLY A 105 -12.21 -10.48 3.46
C GLY A 105 -11.47 -9.99 4.71
N LEU A 106 -11.49 -10.78 5.80
CA LEU A 106 -10.75 -10.47 7.02
C LEU A 106 -9.24 -10.46 6.78
N ALA A 107 -8.70 -11.43 6.04
CA ALA A 107 -7.28 -11.49 5.71
C ALA A 107 -6.82 -10.27 4.89
N LEU A 108 -7.63 -9.85 3.90
CA LEU A 108 -7.37 -8.63 3.13
C LEU A 108 -7.45 -7.37 4.01
N TYR A 109 -8.44 -7.32 4.90
CA TYR A 109 -8.64 -6.19 5.79
C TYR A 109 -7.43 -6.04 6.74
N ARG A 110 -7.00 -7.14 7.36
CA ARG A 110 -5.80 -7.17 8.22
C ARG A 110 -4.55 -6.71 7.48
N ARG A 111 -4.30 -7.25 6.29
CA ARG A 111 -3.07 -6.92 5.53
C ARG A 111 -2.99 -5.44 5.17
N GLY A 112 -4.10 -4.82 4.82
CA GLY A 112 -4.12 -3.43 4.38
C GLY A 112 -4.26 -2.41 5.51
N TYR A 113 -4.86 -2.80 6.64
CA TYR A 113 -5.35 -1.82 7.62
C TYR A 113 -5.15 -2.23 9.09
N SER A 114 -4.43 -3.32 9.40
CA SER A 114 -4.15 -3.69 10.80
C SER A 114 -3.38 -2.61 11.57
N LEU A 115 -2.48 -1.88 10.91
CA LEU A 115 -1.75 -0.78 11.54
C LEU A 115 -2.69 0.42 11.78
N SER A 116 -3.41 0.81 10.73
CA SER A 116 -4.11 2.09 10.67
C SER A 116 -5.55 2.10 11.17
N CYS A 117 -6.27 0.98 11.01
CA CYS A 117 -7.66 0.83 11.41
C CYS A 117 -7.88 -0.44 12.26
N PRO A 118 -7.10 -0.65 13.34
CA PRO A 118 -7.11 -1.91 14.09
C PRO A 118 -8.48 -2.24 14.69
N GLN A 119 -9.24 -1.23 15.13
CA GLN A 119 -10.57 -1.41 15.71
C GLN A 119 -11.59 -1.89 14.67
N ASP A 120 -11.58 -1.32 13.46
CA ASP A 120 -12.48 -1.75 12.39
C ASP A 120 -12.18 -3.18 11.91
N VAL A 121 -10.89 -3.54 11.84
CA VAL A 121 -10.44 -4.88 11.48
C VAL A 121 -10.91 -5.89 12.54
N ALA A 122 -10.74 -5.57 13.82
CA ALA A 122 -11.23 -6.40 14.92
C ALA A 122 -12.76 -6.52 14.91
N ALA A 123 -13.49 -5.45 14.60
CA ALA A 123 -14.94 -5.49 14.47
C ALA A 123 -15.40 -6.37 13.30
N TYR A 124 -14.67 -6.37 12.18
CA TYR A 124 -14.94 -7.28 11.06
C TYR A 124 -14.70 -8.74 11.46
N GLU A 125 -13.61 -9.02 12.17
CA GLU A 125 -13.30 -10.33 12.71
C GLU A 125 -14.39 -10.86 13.64
N ALA A 126 -14.81 -10.08 14.63
CA ALA A 126 -15.84 -10.48 15.58
C ALA A 126 -17.17 -10.83 14.88
N ARG A 127 -17.54 -10.07 13.84
CA ARG A 127 -18.73 -10.37 13.01
C ARG A 127 -18.57 -11.69 12.24
N LEU A 128 -17.37 -11.95 11.71
CA LEU A 128 -17.08 -13.20 11.01
C LEU A 128 -17.18 -14.39 11.96
N GLU A 129 -16.57 -14.30 13.15
CA GLU A 129 -16.63 -15.35 14.16
C GLU A 129 -18.07 -15.66 14.56
N THR A 130 -18.88 -14.62 14.81
CA THR A 130 -20.31 -14.76 15.12
C THR A 130 -21.04 -15.51 14.00
N ARG A 131 -20.75 -15.19 12.72
CA ARG A 131 -21.34 -15.86 11.56
C ARG A 131 -20.92 -17.32 11.46
N LEU A 132 -19.65 -17.63 11.72
CA LEU A 132 -19.12 -19.00 11.69
C LEU A 132 -19.73 -19.86 12.81
N GLN A 133 -19.85 -19.30 14.02
CA GLN A 133 -20.52 -19.96 15.14
C GLN A 133 -21.99 -20.26 14.83
N ALA A 134 -22.72 -19.29 14.27
CA ALA A 134 -24.11 -19.49 13.86
C ALA A 134 -24.25 -20.60 12.78
N LYS A 135 -23.34 -20.63 11.79
CA LYS A 135 -23.30 -21.70 10.77
C LYS A 135 -23.01 -23.07 11.38
N LYS A 136 -22.13 -23.15 12.39
CA LYS A 136 -21.82 -24.39 13.11
C LYS A 136 -23.02 -24.90 13.90
N ALA A 137 -23.71 -24.01 14.63
CA ALA A 137 -24.91 -24.35 15.38
C ALA A 137 -26.05 -24.86 14.47
N ALA A 138 -26.23 -24.26 13.29
CA ALA A 138 -27.24 -24.68 12.32
C ALA A 138 -26.93 -26.04 11.64
N ARG A 139 -25.69 -26.53 11.70
CA ARG A 139 -25.27 -27.82 11.12
C ARG A 139 -25.37 -29.00 12.09
N GLN A 140 -25.53 -28.76 13.38
CA GLN A 140 -25.75 -29.85 14.34
C GLN A 140 -27.22 -30.29 14.26
N PRO A 141 -27.52 -31.55 13.90
CA PRO A 141 -28.88 -32.04 14.01
C PRO A 141 -29.27 -32.00 15.50
N ALA A 142 -30.51 -31.56 15.77
CA ALA A 142 -31.11 -31.75 17.08
C ALA A 142 -31.03 -33.25 17.38
N SER A 143 -30.21 -33.64 18.37
CA SER A 143 -30.15 -35.03 18.80
C SER A 143 -31.48 -35.34 19.49
N GLU A 144 -32.40 -35.96 18.76
CA GLU A 144 -33.50 -36.71 19.37
C GLU A 144 -32.90 -37.85 20.21
N PRO A 145 -33.39 -38.08 21.43
CA PRO A 145 -32.94 -39.21 22.23
C PRO A 145 -33.57 -40.48 21.65
N LEU A 146 -32.76 -41.35 21.07
CA LEU A 146 -33.18 -42.69 20.64
C LEU A 146 -33.37 -43.55 21.89
N SER A 147 -34.60 -44.01 22.08
CA SER A 147 -34.97 -45.09 22.98
C SER A 147 -34.40 -46.41 22.49
N ASP A 148 -33.91 -47.20 23.45
CA ASP A 148 -33.54 -48.60 23.28
C ASP A 148 -34.70 -49.39 22.67
N ASP A 149 -34.44 -50.25 21.69
CA ASP A 149 -34.81 -51.68 21.73
C ASP A 149 -34.46 -52.42 20.40
N ASP A 150 -34.04 -53.67 20.62
CA ASP A 150 -34.13 -54.86 19.77
C ASP A 150 -32.91 -55.45 19.02
N GLU A 151 -32.79 -56.76 19.30
CA GLU A 151 -31.74 -57.75 19.13
C GLU A 151 -31.68 -58.45 17.74
N LEU A 152 -30.49 -59.06 17.49
CA LEU A 152 -30.22 -60.39 16.89
C LEU A 152 -30.74 -60.77 15.47
N HIS A 153 -29.83 -61.17 14.56
CA HIS A 153 -29.39 -62.56 14.28
C HIS A 153 -28.76 -62.75 12.87
N ASN A 154 -27.88 -63.76 12.77
CA ASN A 154 -27.02 -64.16 11.63
C ASN A 154 -27.74 -64.74 10.40
N GLY A 155 -27.07 -64.72 9.23
CA GLY A 155 -27.33 -65.62 8.10
C GLY A 155 -26.53 -65.34 6.82
N GLU A 156 -25.51 -66.16 6.55
CA GLU A 156 -24.69 -66.24 5.33
C GLU A 156 -25.46 -66.89 4.15
N LEU A 157 -25.27 -66.47 2.88
CA LEU A 157 -25.23 -67.34 1.67
C LEU A 157 -24.84 -66.55 0.37
N ALA A 158 -23.74 -67.03 -0.24
CA ALA A 158 -23.14 -66.91 -1.60
C ALA A 158 -23.71 -66.05 -2.78
N GLU A 159 -22.74 -65.41 -3.46
CA GLU A 159 -22.58 -64.73 -4.79
C GLU A 159 -23.12 -65.48 -6.06
N PRO A 160 -23.24 -64.87 -7.30
CA PRO A 160 -22.33 -63.86 -7.88
C PRO A 160 -22.89 -62.76 -8.85
N GLY A 161 -22.09 -61.70 -9.01
CA GLY A 161 -21.77 -61.16 -10.34
C GLY A 161 -22.20 -59.72 -10.67
N ARG A 162 -21.28 -58.75 -10.48
CA ARG A 162 -21.05 -57.70 -11.49
C ARG A 162 -19.64 -57.14 -11.37
N LYS A 163 -18.87 -57.36 -12.43
CA LYS A 163 -17.53 -56.80 -12.66
C LYS A 163 -17.63 -55.29 -12.85
N THR A 164 -16.95 -54.50 -12.03
CA THR A 164 -16.26 -53.28 -12.48
C THR A 164 -14.94 -53.15 -11.72
N ALA A 165 -13.87 -52.99 -12.49
CA ALA A 165 -12.49 -53.02 -12.07
C ALA A 165 -12.17 -51.99 -10.98
N GLY A 166 -11.72 -52.48 -9.83
CA GLY A 166 -10.86 -51.72 -8.92
C GLY A 166 -9.44 -51.79 -9.43
N MET A 167 -8.85 -50.64 -9.77
CA MET A 167 -7.40 -50.49 -9.70
C MET A 167 -7.10 -50.09 -8.25
N HIS A 168 -6.57 -51.03 -7.48
CA HIS A 168 -5.96 -50.75 -6.19
C HIS A 168 -4.78 -49.80 -6.39
N MET A 169 -4.76 -48.68 -5.66
CA MET A 169 -3.51 -48.04 -5.29
C MET A 169 -3.40 -48.05 -3.77
N HIS A 170 -2.31 -48.65 -3.33
CA HIS A 170 -1.91 -48.83 -1.95
C HIS A 170 -1.80 -47.49 -1.22
N SER A 171 -2.00 -47.53 0.10
CA SER A 171 -1.51 -46.54 1.04
C SER A 171 -0.10 -46.09 0.66
N ALA A 172 0.03 -44.79 0.43
CA ALA A 172 1.31 -44.10 0.45
C ALA A 172 1.15 -42.88 1.35
N GLU A 173 2.00 -42.88 2.35
CA GLU A 173 2.22 -41.88 3.39
C GLU A 173 2.10 -40.43 2.89
N GLU A 174 1.56 -39.56 3.76
CA GLU A 174 1.57 -38.11 3.58
C GLU A 174 3.01 -37.61 3.36
N ALA A 175 3.33 -37.28 2.11
CA ALA A 175 4.49 -36.45 1.80
C ALA A 175 4.05 -34.97 1.80
N PRO A 176 4.73 -34.08 2.54
CA PRO A 176 4.49 -32.65 2.42
C PRO A 176 5.07 -32.18 1.07
N ASN A 177 4.36 -31.26 0.40
CA ASN A 177 4.79 -30.50 -0.80
C ASN A 177 4.16 -30.90 -2.16
N VAL A 178 2.84 -30.75 -2.32
CA VAL A 178 2.17 -30.75 -3.65
C VAL A 178 1.00 -29.72 -3.72
N ALA A 179 1.12 -28.54 -3.10
CA ALA A 179 0.14 -27.45 -3.27
C ALA A 179 0.69 -26.26 -4.08
N VAL A 180 2.02 -26.10 -4.12
CA VAL A 180 2.73 -24.96 -4.73
C VAL A 180 2.62 -24.94 -6.27
N SER A 181 2.41 -26.08 -6.93
CA SER A 181 2.39 -26.17 -8.40
C SER A 181 1.08 -25.68 -9.03
N GLY A 182 -0.08 -26.01 -8.45
CA GLY A 182 -1.39 -25.63 -9.00
C GLY A 182 -1.65 -24.12 -8.91
N GLN A 183 -1.41 -23.54 -7.74
CA GLN A 183 -1.58 -22.11 -7.51
C GLN A 183 -0.64 -21.26 -8.38
N LEU A 184 0.61 -21.71 -8.58
CA LEU A 184 1.57 -21.02 -9.43
C LEU A 184 1.17 -21.08 -10.92
N ASN A 185 0.64 -22.22 -11.37
CA ASN A 185 0.11 -22.35 -12.72
C ASN A 185 -1.08 -21.39 -12.94
N ASP A 186 -2.01 -21.32 -11.98
CA ASP A 186 -3.13 -20.39 -12.03
C ASP A 186 -2.67 -18.93 -12.06
N CYS A 187 -1.65 -18.58 -11.26
CA CYS A 187 -1.04 -17.24 -11.30
C CYS A 187 -0.62 -16.86 -12.72
N TYR A 188 0.12 -17.72 -13.40
CA TYR A 188 0.62 -17.44 -14.75
C TYR A 188 -0.48 -17.41 -15.80
N LEU A 189 -1.39 -18.39 -15.78
CA LEU A 189 -2.48 -18.47 -16.74
C LEU A 189 -3.41 -17.26 -16.63
N LEU A 190 -3.86 -16.94 -15.41
CA LEU A 190 -4.78 -15.83 -15.15
C LEU A 190 -4.14 -14.48 -15.51
N THR A 191 -2.84 -14.32 -15.24
CA THR A 191 -2.09 -13.10 -15.64
C THR A 191 -2.04 -12.97 -17.16
N ARG A 192 -1.76 -14.06 -17.89
CA ARG A 192 -1.67 -14.05 -19.36
C ARG A 192 -3.00 -13.73 -20.04
N ILE A 193 -4.11 -14.27 -19.53
CA ILE A 193 -5.45 -13.95 -20.06
C ILE A 193 -6.00 -12.61 -19.50
N ARG A 194 -5.20 -11.89 -18.70
CA ARG A 194 -5.53 -10.60 -18.10
C ARG A 194 -6.73 -10.64 -17.14
N ASN A 195 -7.01 -11.79 -16.55
CA ASN A 195 -7.93 -11.86 -15.40
C ASN A 195 -7.17 -11.45 -14.13
N PHE A 196 -6.93 -10.15 -14.00
CA PHE A 196 -6.09 -9.59 -12.94
C PHE A 196 -6.70 -9.73 -11.53
N SER A 197 -8.02 -9.81 -11.42
CA SER A 197 -8.72 -10.03 -10.14
C SER A 197 -8.36 -11.38 -9.53
N ASP A 198 -8.46 -12.47 -10.30
CA ASP A 198 -8.16 -13.80 -9.80
C ASP A 198 -6.66 -14.11 -9.83
N ALA A 199 -5.92 -13.55 -10.80
CA ALA A 199 -4.47 -13.64 -10.83
C ALA A 199 -3.82 -13.06 -9.57
N LEU A 200 -4.34 -11.95 -9.03
CA LEU A 200 -3.81 -11.35 -7.80
C LEU A 200 -3.91 -12.30 -6.59
N LYS A 201 -4.96 -13.14 -6.55
CA LYS A 201 -5.14 -14.14 -5.49
C LYS A 201 -4.17 -15.30 -5.69
N ALA A 202 -4.11 -15.84 -6.92
CA ALA A 202 -3.28 -16.97 -7.26
C ALA A 202 -1.78 -16.65 -7.10
N CYS A 203 -1.33 -15.48 -7.55
CA CYS A 203 0.08 -15.09 -7.51
C CYS A 203 0.62 -14.75 -6.11
N ARG A 204 -0.26 -14.47 -5.13
CA ARG A 204 0.14 -13.92 -3.84
C ARG A 204 1.09 -14.83 -3.06
N GLY A 205 0.67 -16.06 -2.79
CA GLY A 205 1.48 -17.03 -2.03
C GLY A 205 2.84 -17.25 -2.69
N PRO A 206 2.88 -17.67 -3.98
CA PRO A 206 4.15 -17.87 -4.66
C PRO A 206 5.04 -16.63 -4.74
N ALA A 207 4.48 -15.42 -4.86
CA ALA A 207 5.25 -14.19 -4.87
C ALA A 207 5.85 -13.87 -3.48
N GLU A 208 5.10 -14.14 -2.41
CA GLU A 208 5.55 -14.02 -1.02
C GLU A 208 6.61 -15.07 -0.69
N ASP A 209 6.53 -16.26 -1.29
CA ASP A 209 7.54 -17.32 -1.22
C ASP A 209 8.82 -17.01 -2.04
N GLY A 210 8.87 -15.85 -2.70
CA GLY A 210 10.06 -15.42 -3.44
C GLY A 210 10.15 -15.92 -4.88
N VAL A 211 9.10 -16.55 -5.42
CA VAL A 211 9.13 -17.05 -6.80
C VAL A 211 9.16 -15.87 -7.76
N ALA A 212 10.32 -15.63 -8.39
CA ALA A 212 10.56 -14.45 -9.24
C ALA A 212 9.54 -14.28 -10.37
N GLY A 213 9.06 -15.38 -10.96
CA GLY A 213 8.00 -15.34 -11.97
C GLY A 213 6.67 -14.82 -11.40
N ALA A 214 6.27 -15.27 -10.21
CA ALA A 214 5.05 -14.81 -9.56
C ALA A 214 5.16 -13.36 -9.08
N GLN A 215 6.33 -12.95 -8.60
CA GLN A 215 6.62 -11.54 -8.28
C GLN A 215 6.54 -10.65 -9.53
N ALA A 216 7.05 -11.11 -10.67
CA ALA A 216 6.91 -10.40 -11.94
C ALA A 216 5.43 -10.31 -12.41
N SER A 217 4.65 -11.39 -12.22
CA SER A 217 3.21 -11.36 -12.46
C SER A 217 2.48 -10.38 -11.53
N MET A 218 2.82 -10.37 -10.23
CA MET A 218 2.29 -9.38 -9.27
C MET A 218 2.61 -7.96 -9.70
N ALA A 219 3.82 -7.69 -10.15
CA ALA A 219 4.20 -6.38 -10.65
C ALA A 219 3.36 -5.95 -11.87
N GLN A 220 3.18 -6.86 -12.83
CA GLN A 220 2.35 -6.62 -14.02
C GLN A 220 0.89 -6.37 -13.65
N ILE A 221 0.32 -7.19 -12.76
CA ILE A 221 -1.06 -7.08 -12.28
C ILE A 221 -1.25 -5.70 -11.63
N GLN A 222 -0.39 -5.32 -10.68
CA GLN A 222 -0.51 -4.07 -9.96
C GLN A 222 -0.33 -2.85 -10.89
N ASN A 223 0.58 -2.93 -11.85
CA ASN A 223 0.75 -1.89 -12.87
C ASN A 223 -0.52 -1.72 -13.71
N ALA A 224 -1.14 -2.83 -14.12
CA ALA A 224 -2.39 -2.79 -14.89
C ALA A 224 -3.58 -2.26 -14.09
N LEU A 225 -3.57 -2.44 -12.76
CA LEU A 225 -4.58 -1.92 -11.84
C LEU A 225 -4.30 -0.47 -11.41
N GLY A 226 -3.18 0.12 -11.82
CA GLY A 226 -2.80 1.50 -11.47
C GLY A 226 -2.13 1.65 -10.11
N ASP A 227 -1.85 0.57 -9.38
CA ASP A 227 -1.03 0.60 -8.17
C ASP A 227 0.46 0.54 -8.55
N TYR A 228 0.97 1.67 -9.03
CA TYR A 228 2.35 1.79 -9.48
C TYR A 228 3.37 1.64 -8.35
N GLY A 229 3.01 1.97 -7.11
CA GLY A 229 3.89 1.78 -5.96
C GLY A 229 4.13 0.30 -5.65
N SER A 230 3.06 -0.50 -5.60
CA SER A 230 3.18 -1.95 -5.45
C SER A 230 3.80 -2.61 -6.67
N ALA A 231 3.48 -2.13 -7.87
CA ALA A 231 4.10 -2.60 -9.10
C ALA A 231 5.63 -2.45 -9.06
N TYR A 232 6.11 -1.25 -8.67
CA TYR A 232 7.54 -0.98 -8.55
C TYR A 232 8.22 -1.91 -7.55
N ARG A 233 7.63 -2.10 -6.36
CA ARG A 233 8.21 -2.95 -5.31
C ARG A 233 8.35 -4.40 -5.76
N TRP A 234 7.29 -4.98 -6.34
CA TRP A 234 7.33 -6.35 -6.84
C TRP A 234 8.28 -6.49 -8.04
N ALA A 235 8.31 -5.48 -8.93
CA ALA A 235 9.23 -5.48 -10.06
C ALA A 235 10.69 -5.40 -9.59
N LEU A 236 10.99 -4.64 -8.54
CA LEU A 236 12.32 -4.50 -7.97
C LEU A 236 12.83 -5.82 -7.37
N GLN A 237 11.95 -6.57 -6.68
CA GLN A 237 12.29 -7.88 -6.13
C GLN A 237 12.62 -8.89 -7.24
N ALA A 238 11.82 -8.92 -8.30
CA ALA A 238 11.99 -9.87 -9.40
C ALA A 238 12.99 -9.42 -10.48
N GLY A 239 13.34 -8.13 -10.55
CA GLY A 239 14.06 -7.53 -11.69
C GLY A 239 15.49 -8.06 -11.91
N ASN A 240 16.03 -8.80 -10.95
CA ASN A 240 17.31 -9.48 -11.11
C ASN A 240 17.20 -10.80 -11.88
N GLU A 241 16.05 -11.45 -11.84
CA GLU A 241 15.84 -12.82 -12.33
C GLU A 241 14.76 -12.90 -13.42
N SER A 242 13.89 -11.89 -13.51
CA SER A 242 12.82 -11.81 -14.50
C SER A 242 13.05 -10.67 -15.47
N GLY A 243 13.27 -11.02 -16.74
CA GLY A 243 13.39 -10.05 -17.82
C GLY A 243 12.13 -9.18 -17.96
N GLN A 244 10.95 -9.75 -17.70
CA GLN A 244 9.68 -9.01 -17.71
C GLN A 244 9.63 -7.95 -16.59
N ALA A 245 10.06 -8.29 -15.36
CA ALA A 245 10.07 -7.34 -14.25
C ALA A 245 11.11 -6.22 -14.48
N ALA A 246 12.30 -6.58 -14.97
CA ALA A 246 13.31 -5.61 -15.36
C ALA A 246 12.82 -4.68 -16.49
N TYR A 247 12.05 -5.21 -17.44
CA TYR A 247 11.43 -4.41 -18.50
C TYR A 247 10.46 -3.38 -17.91
N LEU A 248 9.58 -3.82 -17.01
CA LEU A 248 8.60 -2.94 -16.36
C LEU A 248 9.29 -1.82 -15.56
N LEU A 249 10.35 -2.11 -14.80
CA LEU A 249 11.14 -1.08 -14.13
C LEU A 249 11.71 -0.05 -15.14
N GLY A 250 12.17 -0.53 -16.28
CA GLY A 250 12.63 0.32 -17.38
C GLY A 250 11.53 1.25 -17.88
N GLU A 251 10.33 0.75 -18.11
CA GLU A 251 9.17 1.56 -18.54
C GLU A 251 8.77 2.59 -17.49
N MET A 252 8.72 2.17 -16.21
CA MET A 252 8.34 3.05 -15.10
C MET A 252 9.31 4.23 -14.97
N HIS A 253 10.62 3.99 -15.06
CA HIS A 253 11.61 5.07 -15.08
C HIS A 253 11.60 5.89 -16.38
N ALA A 254 11.34 5.28 -17.53
CA ALA A 254 11.29 6.01 -18.80
C ALA A 254 10.10 6.98 -18.86
N GLN A 255 8.97 6.61 -18.27
CA GLN A 255 7.72 7.36 -18.30
C GLN A 255 7.49 8.21 -17.04
N GLY A 256 8.21 7.94 -15.96
CA GLY A 256 7.99 8.59 -14.67
C GLY A 256 6.72 8.10 -13.95
N VAL A 257 6.36 6.82 -14.14
CA VAL A 257 5.14 6.23 -13.57
C VAL A 257 5.49 5.53 -12.27
N GLY A 258 4.94 6.01 -11.16
CA GLY A 258 5.21 5.50 -9.81
C GLY A 258 6.61 5.83 -9.25
N VAL A 259 7.49 6.38 -10.09
CA VAL A 259 8.84 6.85 -9.76
C VAL A 259 9.17 8.08 -10.60
N ALA A 260 10.18 8.85 -10.19
CA ALA A 260 10.66 9.97 -11.01
C ALA A 260 11.20 9.48 -12.37
N GLN A 261 10.97 10.26 -13.42
CA GLN A 261 11.49 9.96 -14.75
C GLN A 261 13.02 10.00 -14.75
N ASP A 262 13.65 8.91 -15.16
CA ASP A 262 15.10 8.78 -15.30
C ASP A 262 15.42 7.86 -16.48
N LYS A 263 15.79 8.47 -17.61
CA LYS A 263 16.14 7.74 -18.83
C LYS A 263 17.43 6.92 -18.68
N SER A 264 18.35 7.33 -17.80
CA SER A 264 19.58 6.56 -17.54
C SER A 264 19.28 5.30 -16.75
N ALA A 265 18.46 5.40 -15.70
CA ALA A 265 17.96 4.25 -14.96
C ALA A 265 17.14 3.32 -15.85
N ALA A 266 16.26 3.87 -16.69
CA ALA A 266 15.50 3.09 -17.65
C ALA A 266 16.39 2.29 -18.61
N ALA A 267 17.44 2.91 -19.16
CA ALA A 267 18.38 2.23 -20.05
C ALA A 267 19.14 1.09 -19.34
N LYS A 268 19.47 1.24 -18.05
CA LYS A 268 20.09 0.17 -17.26
C LYS A 268 19.15 -1.02 -17.10
N TRP A 269 17.89 -0.77 -16.76
CA TRP A 269 16.88 -1.81 -16.59
C TRP A 269 16.52 -2.51 -17.91
N PHE A 270 16.39 -1.77 -19.02
CA PHE A 270 16.18 -2.38 -20.33
C PHE A 270 17.36 -3.23 -20.79
N ARG A 271 18.61 -2.81 -20.56
CA ARG A 271 19.79 -3.66 -20.82
C ARG A 271 19.75 -4.94 -20.01
N LYS A 272 19.39 -4.84 -18.73
CA LYS A 272 19.25 -6.02 -17.87
C LYS A 272 18.15 -6.96 -18.35
N SER A 273 17.00 -6.40 -18.72
CA SER A 273 15.87 -7.14 -19.27
C SER A 273 16.22 -7.87 -20.57
N SER A 274 16.98 -7.22 -21.46
CA SER A 274 17.51 -7.81 -22.69
C SER A 274 18.51 -8.95 -22.40
N ALA A 275 19.40 -8.77 -21.42
CA ALA A 275 20.31 -9.84 -20.99
C ALA A 275 19.58 -11.06 -20.39
N LEU A 276 18.40 -10.86 -19.82
CA LEU A 276 17.49 -11.90 -19.35
C LEU A 276 16.56 -12.46 -20.46
N GLY A 277 16.76 -12.06 -21.72
CA GLY A 277 16.06 -12.61 -22.88
C GLY A 277 14.65 -12.06 -23.14
N TYR A 278 14.27 -10.92 -22.54
CA TYR A 278 12.96 -10.33 -22.82
C TYR A 278 12.94 -9.61 -24.17
N ALA A 279 12.18 -10.14 -25.13
CA ALA A 279 12.25 -9.75 -26.54
C ALA A 279 11.98 -8.26 -26.80
N GLN A 280 11.11 -7.63 -26.02
CA GLN A 280 10.74 -6.22 -26.18
C GLN A 280 11.83 -5.25 -25.69
N ALA A 281 12.77 -5.72 -24.85
CA ALA A 281 13.69 -4.85 -24.14
C ALA A 281 14.71 -4.14 -25.05
N GLU A 282 15.21 -4.82 -26.08
CA GLU A 282 16.14 -4.20 -27.02
C GLU A 282 15.49 -3.08 -27.83
N SER A 283 14.26 -3.30 -28.28
CA SER A 283 13.50 -2.28 -29.00
C SER A 283 13.19 -1.08 -28.11
N ALA A 284 12.81 -1.30 -26.86
CA ALA A 284 12.60 -0.22 -25.89
C ALA A 284 13.90 0.55 -25.61
N LEU A 285 15.04 -0.13 -25.47
CA LEU A 285 16.34 0.51 -25.31
C LEU A 285 16.71 1.37 -26.53
N ARG A 286 16.55 0.86 -27.75
CA ARG A 286 16.80 1.61 -28.98
C ARG A 286 15.94 2.88 -29.06
N ASN A 287 14.65 2.76 -28.76
CA ASN A 287 13.72 3.89 -28.77
C ASN A 287 14.10 4.94 -27.72
N LEU A 288 14.45 4.50 -26.51
CA LEU A 288 14.87 5.38 -25.42
C LEU A 288 16.12 6.19 -25.78
N VAL A 289 17.13 5.53 -26.37
CA VAL A 289 18.38 6.19 -26.78
C VAL A 289 18.15 7.16 -27.94
N ALA A 290 17.39 6.76 -28.96
CA ALA A 290 17.06 7.63 -30.09
C ALA A 290 16.32 8.91 -29.62
N ALA A 291 15.35 8.77 -28.71
CA ALA A 291 14.63 9.89 -28.14
C ALA A 291 15.53 10.83 -27.31
N SER A 292 16.57 10.30 -26.65
CA SER A 292 17.55 11.12 -25.92
C SER A 292 18.52 11.87 -26.85
N ALA A 293 18.88 11.28 -27.99
CA ALA A 293 19.76 11.91 -28.97
C ALA A 293 19.07 13.05 -29.73
N GLY A 294 17.80 12.88 -30.09
CA GLY A 294 17.01 13.93 -30.77
C GLY A 294 16.71 15.14 -29.88
N ALA A 295 16.63 14.96 -28.55
CA ALA A 295 16.42 16.04 -27.60
C ALA A 295 17.66 16.93 -27.37
N ASN A 296 18.86 16.40 -27.65
CA ASN A 296 20.13 17.13 -27.51
C ASN A 296 20.57 17.82 -28.82
N ALA A 297 19.78 17.70 -29.89
CA ALA A 297 20.11 18.22 -31.23
C ALA A 297 19.34 19.51 -31.60
N ASN A 298 18.56 20.08 -30.67
CA ASN A 298 17.78 21.31 -30.84
C ASN A 298 18.24 22.40 -29.88
#